data_AF-A0A6G7PYK8-F1
#
_entry.id   AF-A0A6G7PYK8-F1
#
_cell.length_a   1.000
_cell.length_b   1.000
_cell.length_c   1.000
_cell.angle_alpha   90.00
_cell.angle_beta   90.00
_cell.angle_gamma   90.00
#
_symmetry.space_group_name_H-M   'P 1'
#
loop_
_entity.id
_entity.type
_entity.pdbx_description
1 polymer ?
#
loop_
_entity_poly.entity_id
_entity_poly.type
_entity_poly.pdbx_seq_one_letter_code
_entity_poly.pdbx_strand_id
1 'polypeptide(L)'
;MGADPRQMEDVGYLFRCLNRALDEEKEAIIRADVPTLTRLAKLKEDLARRISQSPQRLEGPLLSEIRAKAVRNRRLAEAGLEAVEEALGFLEKALSETEAYSPGGKKKNLKRPRFISRQL
;
A
#
# COMPACT_ATOMS: atom_id res chain seq x y z
N MET A 1 36.10 32.14 -18.54
CA MET A 1 35.24 31.02 -18.96
C MET A 1 35.44 29.87 -17.98
N GLY A 2 34.70 29.87 -16.88
CA GLY A 2 34.67 28.73 -15.96
C GLY A 2 33.34 28.01 -16.21
N ALA A 3 33.38 26.79 -16.72
CA ALA A 3 32.19 25.95 -16.73
C ALA A 3 31.80 25.69 -15.27
N ASP A 4 30.55 26.04 -14.94
CA ASP A 4 29.96 25.94 -13.60
C ASP A 4 29.91 24.46 -13.14
N PRO A 5 30.35 24.12 -11.91
CA PRO A 5 30.29 22.76 -11.35
C PRO A 5 28.85 22.22 -11.20
N ARG A 6 27.82 23.00 -11.49
CA ARG A 6 26.43 22.56 -11.72
C ARG A 6 26.28 21.91 -13.11
N GLN A 7 27.12 20.94 -13.44
CA GLN A 7 26.85 20.07 -14.57
C GLN A 7 25.44 19.53 -14.41
N MET A 8 24.59 19.94 -15.34
CA MET A 8 23.18 19.61 -15.44
C MET A 8 22.99 18.14 -15.10
N GLU A 9 22.26 17.81 -14.05
CA GLU A 9 21.76 16.44 -13.93
C GLU A 9 20.89 16.20 -15.14
N ASP A 10 21.43 15.43 -16.08
CA ASP A 10 20.73 14.96 -17.26
C ASP A 10 19.36 14.43 -16.83
N VAL A 11 18.28 14.92 -17.45
CA VAL A 11 16.93 14.46 -17.15
C VAL A 11 16.81 12.95 -17.36
N GLY A 12 17.58 12.41 -18.30
CA GLY A 12 17.76 10.96 -18.46
C GLY A 12 18.24 10.28 -17.18
N TYR A 13 19.21 10.86 -16.47
CA TYR A 13 19.69 10.34 -15.18
C TYR A 13 18.61 10.41 -14.09
N LEU A 14 17.94 11.54 -13.95
CA LEU A 14 16.84 11.69 -12.99
C LEU A 14 15.72 10.66 -13.20
N PHE A 15 15.37 10.40 -14.46
CA PHE A 15 14.38 9.39 -14.82
C PHE A 15 14.84 7.97 -14.52
N ARG A 16 16.11 7.62 -14.82
CA ARG A 16 16.67 6.32 -14.44
C ARG A 16 16.62 6.12 -12.93
N CYS A 17 16.91 7.17 -12.15
CA CYS A 17 16.79 7.13 -10.69
C CYS A 17 15.34 6.92 -10.23
N LEU A 18 14.39 7.65 -10.82
CA LEU A 18 12.97 7.49 -10.49
C LEU A 18 12.45 6.10 -10.85
N ASN A 19 12.89 5.59 -12.00
CA ASN A 19 12.56 4.25 -12.47
C ASN A 19 13.06 3.17 -11.50
N ARG A 20 14.33 3.28 -11.07
CA ARG A 20 14.91 2.40 -10.05
C ARG A 20 14.18 2.50 -8.70
N ALA A 21 13.81 3.70 -8.27
CA ALA A 21 13.05 3.91 -7.04
C ALA A 21 11.67 3.24 -7.08
N LEU A 22 11.02 3.19 -8.25
CA LEU A 22 9.76 2.47 -8.43
C LEU A 22 9.93 0.95 -8.41
N ASP A 23 11.06 0.42 -8.90
CA ASP A 23 11.35 -1.01 -8.77
C ASP A 23 11.66 -1.40 -7.32
N GLU A 24 12.40 -0.57 -6.60
CA GLU A 24 12.67 -0.75 -5.17
C GLU A 24 11.39 -0.64 -4.34
N GLU A 25 10.48 0.29 -4.69
CA GLU A 25 9.18 0.41 -4.04
C GLU A 25 8.35 -0.87 -4.19
N LYS A 26 8.34 -1.48 -5.38
CA LYS A 26 7.62 -2.74 -5.60
C LYS A 26 8.08 -3.82 -4.62
N GLU A 27 9.39 -3.97 -4.45
CA GLU A 27 9.97 -4.93 -3.50
C GLU A 27 9.63 -4.58 -2.04
N ALA A 28 9.66 -3.29 -1.69
CA ALA A 28 9.30 -2.83 -0.36
C ALA A 28 7.81 -3.06 -0.03
N ILE A 29 6.90 -2.89 -1.00
CA ILE A 29 5.47 -3.22 -0.87
C ILE A 29 5.31 -4.71 -0.59
N ILE A 30 5.94 -5.58 -1.39
CA ILE A 30 5.86 -7.04 -1.24
C ILE A 30 6.35 -7.49 0.15
N ARG A 31 7.37 -6.82 0.70
CA ARG A 31 7.94 -7.13 2.01
C ARG A 31 7.24 -6.44 3.18
N ALA A 32 6.24 -5.60 2.91
CA ALA A 32 5.62 -4.71 3.90
C ALA A 32 6.65 -3.84 4.67
N ASP A 33 7.73 -3.41 4.00
CA ASP A 33 8.80 -2.60 4.59
C ASP A 33 8.42 -1.10 4.62
N VAL A 34 7.62 -0.73 5.61
CA VAL A 34 7.11 0.65 5.81
C VAL A 34 8.22 1.71 5.91
N PRO A 35 9.34 1.48 6.65
CA PRO A 35 10.45 2.43 6.66
C PRO A 35 11.02 2.72 5.27
N THR A 36 11.25 1.68 4.46
CA THR A 36 11.76 1.84 3.09
C THR A 36 10.76 2.55 2.21
N LEU A 37 9.46 2.23 2.30
CA LEU A 37 8.40 2.92 1.56
C LEU A 37 8.38 4.43 1.87
N THR A 38 8.52 4.79 3.13
CA THR A 38 8.54 6.20 3.57
C THR A 38 9.77 6.94 3.03
N ARG A 39 10.94 6.31 3.05
CA ARG A 39 12.17 6.88 2.45
C ARG A 39 12.02 7.08 0.95
N LEU A 40 11.48 6.07 0.25
CA LEU A 40 11.28 6.11 -1.19
C LEU A 40 10.24 7.15 -1.61
N ALA A 41 9.19 7.39 -0.82
CA ALA A 41 8.21 8.43 -1.07
C ALA A 41 8.88 9.82 -1.18
N LYS A 42 9.73 10.16 -0.21
CA LYS A 42 10.50 11.43 -0.21
C LYS A 42 11.44 11.51 -1.42
N LEU A 43 12.19 10.45 -1.68
CA LEU A 43 13.11 10.40 -2.82
C LEU A 43 12.37 10.60 -4.15
N LYS A 44 11.22 9.94 -4.35
CA LYS A 44 10.42 10.08 -5.57
C LYS A 44 9.83 11.48 -5.72
N GLU A 45 9.42 12.11 -4.63
CA GLU A 45 8.95 13.50 -4.64
C GLU A 45 10.07 14.46 -5.08
N ASP A 46 11.26 14.31 -4.50
CA ASP A 46 12.43 15.13 -4.86
C ASP A 46 12.81 14.93 -6.33
N LEU A 47 12.87 13.68 -6.81
CA LEU A 47 13.16 13.37 -8.21
C LEU A 47 12.10 13.96 -9.15
N ALA A 48 10.81 13.81 -8.83
CA ALA A 48 9.72 14.37 -9.63
C ALA A 48 9.80 15.90 -9.70
N ARG A 49 10.13 16.55 -8.58
CA ARG A 49 10.31 18.01 -8.51
C ARG A 49 11.47 18.46 -9.40
N ARG A 50 12.63 17.80 -9.31
CA ARG A 50 13.81 18.12 -10.13
C ARG A 50 13.55 17.89 -11.61
N ILE A 51 12.84 16.81 -11.96
CA ILE A 51 12.38 16.54 -13.33
C ILE A 51 11.50 17.68 -13.84
N SER A 52 10.53 18.13 -13.04
CA SER A 52 9.59 19.18 -13.44
C SER A 52 10.25 20.55 -13.66
N GLN A 53 11.38 20.79 -13.00
CA GLN A 53 12.17 22.02 -13.10
C GLN A 53 13.17 21.98 -14.25
N SER A 54 13.39 20.81 -14.88
CA SER A 54 14.36 20.71 -15.95
C SER A 54 13.79 21.25 -17.28
N PRO A 55 14.55 22.06 -18.04
CA PRO A 55 14.11 22.56 -19.34
C PRO A 55 14.02 21.46 -20.42
N GLN A 56 14.67 20.31 -20.19
CA GLN A 56 14.61 19.17 -21.10
C GLN A 56 13.37 18.33 -20.82
N ARG A 57 12.49 18.21 -21.82
CA ARG A 57 11.39 17.27 -21.79
C ARG A 57 11.86 15.92 -22.31
N LEU A 58 11.57 14.87 -21.55
CA LEU A 58 11.85 13.51 -21.97
C LEU A 58 10.76 12.95 -22.89
N GLU A 59 11.18 12.01 -23.73
CA GLU A 59 10.35 11.38 -24.75
C GLU A 59 9.32 10.39 -24.16
N GLY A 60 8.24 10.15 -24.93
CA GLY A 60 7.09 9.35 -24.54
C GLY A 60 7.34 7.95 -23.96
N PRO A 61 8.33 7.16 -24.44
CA PRO A 61 8.54 5.78 -23.97
C PRO A 61 8.96 5.67 -22.49
N LEU A 62 9.83 6.56 -22.01
CA LEU A 62 10.30 6.52 -20.62
C LEU A 62 9.22 6.98 -19.63
N LEU A 63 8.39 7.95 -20.05
CA LEU A 63 7.24 8.40 -19.28
C LEU A 63 6.15 7.32 -19.16
N SER A 64 5.90 6.56 -20.24
CA SER A 64 4.92 5.48 -20.21
C SER A 64 5.37 4.34 -19.31
N GLU A 65 6.66 4.00 -19.31
CA GLU A 65 7.23 3.00 -18.41
C GLU A 65 7.08 3.40 -16.94
N ILE A 66 7.46 4.63 -16.58
CA ILE A 66 7.30 5.16 -15.22
C ILE A 66 5.84 5.14 -14.77
N ARG A 67 4.92 5.56 -15.64
CA ARG A 67 3.47 5.48 -15.35
C ARG A 67 3.01 4.05 -15.12
N ALA A 68 3.43 3.12 -15.97
CA ALA A 68 3.06 1.71 -15.85
C ALA A 68 3.54 1.13 -14.51
N LYS A 69 4.78 1.42 -14.11
CA LYS A 69 5.33 0.97 -12.83
C LYS A 69 4.61 1.61 -11.63
N ALA A 70 4.32 2.91 -11.70
CA ALA A 70 3.56 3.59 -10.64
C ALA A 70 2.15 3.01 -10.47
N VAL A 71 1.44 2.74 -11.57
CA VAL A 71 0.11 2.10 -11.53
C VAL A 71 0.19 0.68 -10.97
N ARG A 72 1.19 -0.10 -11.39
CA ARG A 72 1.43 -1.44 -10.83
C ARG A 72 1.64 -1.39 -9.32
N ASN A 73 2.56 -0.53 -8.85
CA ASN A 73 2.88 -0.42 -7.44
C ASN A 73 1.67 0.03 -6.62
N ARG A 74 0.87 0.98 -7.13
CA ARG A 74 -0.39 1.38 -6.51
C ARG A 74 -1.33 0.19 -6.29
N ARG A 75 -1.57 -0.60 -7.33
CA ARG A 75 -2.44 -1.78 -7.24
C ARG A 75 -1.93 -2.81 -6.23
N LEU A 76 -0.62 -3.01 -6.16
CA LEU A 76 -0.01 -3.91 -5.17
C LEU A 76 -0.22 -3.40 -3.74
N ALA A 77 -0.06 -2.10 -3.51
CA ALA A 77 -0.29 -1.50 -2.20
C ALA A 77 -1.77 -1.58 -1.79
N GLU A 78 -2.69 -1.29 -2.71
CA GLU A 78 -4.14 -1.39 -2.50
C GLU A 78 -4.53 -2.83 -2.12
N ALA A 79 -4.08 -3.83 -2.89
CA ALA A 79 -4.35 -5.24 -2.58
C ALA A 79 -3.74 -5.68 -1.24
N GLY A 80 -2.55 -5.19 -0.89
CA GLY A 80 -1.93 -5.46 0.40
C GLY A 80 -2.73 -4.88 1.57
N LEU A 81 -3.27 -3.66 1.41
CA LEU A 81 -4.14 -3.03 2.41
C LEU A 81 -5.44 -3.80 2.59
N GLU A 82 -6.11 -4.16 1.49
CA GLU A 82 -7.34 -4.96 1.51
C GLU A 82 -7.13 -6.29 2.28
N ALA A 83 -6.00 -6.96 2.05
CA ALA A 83 -5.67 -8.21 2.75
C ALA A 83 -5.45 -8.01 4.27
N VAL A 84 -4.82 -6.89 4.67
CA VAL A 84 -4.63 -6.54 6.08
C VAL A 84 -5.96 -6.21 6.75
N GLU A 85 -6.82 -5.44 6.07
CA GLU A 85 -8.17 -5.12 6.57
C GLU A 85 -9.02 -6.37 6.75
N GLU A 86 -8.97 -7.30 5.80
CA GLU A 86 -9.68 -8.58 5.90
C GLU A 86 -9.17 -9.42 7.08
N ALA A 87 -7.85 -9.51 7.25
CA ALA A 87 -7.24 -10.22 8.37
C ALA A 87 -7.64 -9.61 9.72
N LEU A 88 -7.66 -8.28 9.82
CA LEU A 88 -8.13 -7.58 11.02
C LEU A 88 -9.61 -7.87 11.29
N GLY A 89 -10.46 -7.82 10.26
CA GLY A 89 -11.88 -8.14 10.38
C GLY A 89 -12.15 -9.58 10.84
N PHE A 90 -11.30 -10.54 10.46
CA PHE A 90 -11.37 -11.90 11.00
C PHE A 90 -11.00 -11.96 12.48
N LEU A 91 -9.94 -11.27 12.88
CA LEU A 91 -9.51 -11.22 14.29
C LEU A 91 -10.57 -10.56 15.18
N GLU A 92 -11.15 -9.44 14.75
CA GLU A 92 -12.21 -8.74 15.49
C GLU A 92 -13.45 -9.62 15.67
N LYS A 93 -13.87 -10.34 14.63
CA LYS A 93 -14.98 -11.30 14.72
C LYS A 93 -14.68 -12.40 15.73
N ALA A 94 -13.50 -13.03 15.62
CA ALA A 94 -13.10 -14.11 16.52
C ALA A 94 -13.04 -13.66 17.99
N LEU A 95 -12.53 -12.45 18.25
CA LEU A 95 -12.49 -11.84 19.58
C LEU A 95 -13.90 -11.52 20.10
N SER A 96 -14.79 -10.99 19.26
CA SER A 96 -16.17 -10.70 19.65
C SER A 96 -16.97 -11.97 20.02
N GLU A 97 -16.71 -13.07 19.33
CA GLU A 97 -17.31 -14.38 19.64
C GLU A 97 -16.75 -14.97 20.94
N THR A 98 -15.46 -14.76 21.25
CA THR A 98 -14.87 -15.23 22.52
C THR A 98 -15.31 -14.40 23.72
N GLU A 99 -15.53 -13.09 23.56
CA GLU A 99 -16.12 -12.24 24.61
C GLU A 99 -17.58 -12.64 24.91
N ALA A 100 -18.36 -13.02 23.90
CA ALA A 100 -19.71 -13.55 24.08
C ALA A 100 -19.77 -14.87 24.87
N TYR A 101 -18.63 -15.57 24.98
CA TYR A 101 -18.47 -16.81 25.74
C TYR A 101 -17.62 -16.65 27.03
N SER A 102 -17.30 -15.42 27.45
CA SER A 102 -16.66 -15.20 28.75
C SER A 102 -17.56 -15.67 29.92
N PRO A 103 -16.98 -16.32 30.95
CA PRO A 103 -17.69 -17.08 31.99
C PRO A 103 -18.30 -16.18 33.09
N GLY A 104 -18.94 -15.07 32.70
CA GLY A 104 -19.63 -14.14 33.59
C GLY A 104 -21.08 -13.98 33.14
N GLY A 105 -21.96 -14.83 33.66
CA GLY A 105 -23.34 -15.01 33.23
C GLY A 105 -24.14 -13.74 32.86
N LYS A 106 -24.75 -13.77 31.67
CA LYS A 106 -26.21 -13.68 31.46
C LYS A 106 -26.50 -13.75 29.95
N LYS A 107 -26.67 -14.96 29.42
CA LYS A 107 -27.34 -15.18 28.14
C LYS A 107 -28.82 -14.78 28.29
N LYS A 108 -29.16 -13.50 28.16
CA LYS A 108 -30.54 -13.11 27.91
C LYS A 108 -30.84 -13.44 26.45
N ASN A 109 -31.87 -14.28 26.28
CA ASN A 109 -32.56 -14.61 25.04
C ASN A 109 -32.12 -15.91 24.33
N LEU A 110 -32.09 -17.04 25.06
CA LEU A 110 -32.57 -18.28 24.45
C LEU A 110 -34.09 -18.18 24.33
N LYS A 111 -34.58 -17.89 23.11
CA LYS A 111 -35.96 -18.16 22.72
C LYS A 111 -36.26 -19.62 23.07
N ARG A 112 -37.20 -19.84 24.00
CA ARG A 112 -37.67 -21.16 24.41
C ARG A 112 -38.12 -21.94 23.16
N PRO A 113 -37.55 -23.13 22.86
CA PRO A 113 -38.22 -24.04 21.94
C PRO A 113 -39.46 -24.58 22.65
N ARG A 114 -40.66 -24.26 22.13
CA ARG A 114 -41.91 -24.90 22.57
C ARG A 114 -41.83 -26.37 22.17
N PHE A 115 -41.70 -27.25 23.16
CA PHE A 115 -41.98 -28.68 22.99
C PHE A 115 -43.45 -28.84 22.60
N ILE A 116 -43.69 -29.37 21.39
CA ILE A 116 -45.01 -29.83 20.98
C ILE A 116 -45.16 -31.23 21.59
N SER A 117 -45.92 -31.33 22.68
CA SER A 117 -46.35 -32.63 23.22
C SER A 117 -47.35 -33.25 22.25
N ARG A 118 -46.98 -34.37 21.63
CA ARG A 118 -47.88 -35.27 20.91
C ARG A 118 -48.73 -36.01 21.95
N GLN A 119 -50.04 -35.78 21.97
CA GLN A 119 -50.98 -36.65 22.68
C GLN A 119 -51.25 -37.88 21.81
N LEU A 120 -51.06 -39.06 22.40
CA LEU A 120 -51.69 -40.32 21.98
C LEU A 120 -53.13 -40.33 22.49
#